data_AF-A0AAD7PRT9-F1
#
_entry.id   AF-A0AAD7PRT9-F1
#
_cell.length_a   1.000
_cell.length_b   1.000
_cell.length_c   1.000
_cell.angle_alpha   90.00
_cell.angle_beta   90.00
_cell.angle_gamma   90.00
#
_symmetry.space_group_name_H-M   'P 1'
#
loop_
_entity.id
_entity.type
_entity.pdbx_description
1 polymer ?
#
loop_
_entity_poly.entity_id
_entity_poly.type
_entity_poly.pdbx_seq_one_letter_code
_entity_poly.pdbx_strand_id
1 'polypeptide(L)'
;MQCWHPFKNDMVNCKEIINDDDEELQELRKEYGEVVYMAVTTALLELNEYNGSGRYAVPEIWNWKEERRANLKEIIQYIIRQLKAHKRKRK
;
A
#
# COMPACT_ATOMS: atom_id res chain seq x y z
N MET A 1 6.38 -7.69 -20.55
CA MET A 1 6.87 -8.45 -19.39
C MET A 1 5.68 -8.66 -18.49
N GLN A 2 5.30 -9.91 -18.23
CA GLN A 2 4.19 -10.21 -17.34
C GLN A 2 4.72 -10.07 -15.91
N CYS A 3 4.17 -9.11 -15.15
CA CYS A 3 4.49 -9.01 -13.73
C CYS A 3 3.80 -10.17 -13.01
N TRP A 4 4.53 -10.87 -12.13
CA TRP A 4 3.98 -11.91 -11.26
C TRP A 4 2.74 -11.39 -10.50
N HIS A 5 1.64 -12.15 -10.58
CA HIS A 5 0.33 -11.77 -10.04
C HIS A 5 -0.32 -12.98 -9.36
N PRO A 6 0.09 -13.30 -8.12
CA PRO A 6 -0.37 -14.48 -7.40
C PRO A 6 -1.71 -14.23 -6.68
N PHE A 7 -2.69 -13.64 -7.39
CA PHE A 7 -4.00 -13.31 -6.84
C PHE A 7 -5.15 -13.94 -7.63
N LYS A 8 -6.22 -14.28 -6.93
CA LYS A 8 -7.52 -14.69 -7.48
C LYS A 8 -8.64 -13.84 -6.89
N ASN A 9 -9.75 -13.70 -7.61
CA ASN A 9 -10.92 -13.00 -7.10
C ASN A 9 -11.73 -13.90 -6.17
N ASP A 10 -11.96 -13.41 -4.96
CA ASP A 10 -13.02 -13.92 -4.08
C ASP A 10 -14.37 -13.52 -4.68
N MET A 11 -15.13 -14.52 -5.14
CA MET A 11 -16.44 -14.33 -5.76
C MET A 11 -17.48 -13.80 -4.78
N VAL A 12 -17.26 -13.93 -3.47
CA VAL A 12 -18.20 -13.46 -2.44
C VAL A 12 -18.01 -11.97 -2.16
N ASN A 13 -16.77 -11.52 -1.99
CA ASN A 13 -16.48 -10.14 -1.59
C ASN A 13 -15.95 -9.24 -2.72
N CYS A 14 -15.79 -9.77 -3.94
CA CYS A 14 -15.16 -9.07 -5.08
C CYS A 14 -13.79 -8.47 -4.71
N LYS A 15 -13.02 -9.19 -3.89
CA LYS A 15 -11.68 -8.80 -3.44
C LYS A 15 -10.66 -9.78 -4.00
N GLU A 16 -9.48 -9.28 -4.32
CA GLU A 16 -8.35 -10.14 -4.65
C GLU A 16 -7.76 -10.75 -3.36
N ILE A 17 -7.61 -12.07 -3.38
CA ILE A 17 -6.98 -12.87 -2.32
C ILE A 17 -5.80 -13.63 -2.91
N ILE A 18 -4.87 -14.08 -2.07
CA ILE A 18 -3.73 -14.89 -2.51
C ILE A 18 -4.24 -16.15 -3.21
N ASN A 19 -3.62 -16.49 -4.34
CA ASN A 19 -3.82 -17.76 -5.00
C ASN A 19 -2.85 -18.81 -4.42
N ASP A 20 -3.32 -19.64 -3.49
CA ASP A 20 -2.49 -20.71 -2.90
C ASP A 20 -2.01 -21.76 -3.93
N ASP A 21 -2.62 -21.79 -5.12
CA ASP A 21 -2.25 -22.65 -6.25
C ASP A 21 -1.20 -22.00 -7.18
N ASP A 22 -0.69 -20.81 -6.85
CA ASP A 22 0.35 -20.13 -7.62
C ASP A 22 1.69 -20.90 -7.55
N GLU A 23 2.23 -21.25 -8.73
CA GLU A 23 3.42 -22.10 -8.84
C GLU A 23 4.66 -21.46 -8.18
N GLU A 24 4.88 -20.15 -8.40
CA GLU A 24 6.03 -19.42 -7.83
C GLU A 24 5.92 -19.32 -6.30
N LEU A 25 4.72 -19.09 -5.76
CA LEU A 25 4.49 -19.12 -4.30
C LEU A 25 4.74 -20.52 -3.70
N GLN A 26 4.29 -21.58 -4.39
CA GLN A 26 4.52 -22.95 -3.92
C GLN A 26 6.01 -23.33 -3.96
N GLU A 27 6.75 -22.91 -4.99
CA GLU A 27 8.19 -23.08 -5.08
C GLU A 27 8.92 -22.32 -3.97
N LEU A 28 8.57 -21.04 -3.77
CA LEU A 28 9.11 -20.19 -2.71
C LEU A 28 8.89 -20.81 -1.32
N ARG A 29 7.70 -21.37 -1.07
CA ARG A 29 7.39 -22.07 0.18
C ARG A 29 8.22 -23.33 0.36
N LYS A 30 8.46 -24.10 -0.70
CA LYS A 30 9.29 -25.32 -0.65
C LYS A 30 10.77 -25.01 -0.41
N GLU A 31 11.31 -23.99 -1.06
CA GLU A 31 12.73 -23.65 -1.00
C GLU A 31 13.10 -22.91 0.29
N TYR A 32 12.26 -21.96 0.73
CA TYR A 32 12.56 -21.05 1.84
C TYR A 32 11.72 -21.28 3.10
N GLY A 33 10.71 -22.16 3.03
CA GLY A 33 9.86 -22.52 4.15
C GLY A 33 8.72 -21.54 4.45
N GLU A 34 7.95 -21.87 5.48
CA GLU A 34 6.70 -21.18 5.82
C GLU A 34 6.88 -19.71 6.19
N VAL A 35 7.96 -19.37 6.89
CA VAL A 35 8.18 -18.01 7.40
C VAL A 35 8.36 -17.02 6.24
N VAL A 36 9.12 -17.42 5.21
CA VAL A 36 9.34 -16.59 4.04
C VAL A 36 8.08 -16.48 3.20
N TYR A 37 7.35 -17.59 3.01
CA TYR A 37 6.03 -17.59 2.37
C TYR A 37 5.06 -16.61 3.04
N MET A 38 4.94 -16.66 4.37
CA MET A 38 4.07 -15.76 5.14
C MET A 38 4.49 -14.30 5.02
N ALA A 39 5.78 -14.00 5.05
CA ALA A 39 6.29 -12.64 4.89
C ALA A 39 5.97 -12.07 3.50
N VAL A 40 6.19 -12.86 2.44
CA VAL A 40 5.92 -12.45 1.06
C VAL A 40 4.42 -12.24 0.81
N THR A 41 3.59 -13.20 1.21
CA THR A 41 2.12 -13.10 1.01
C THR A 41 1.51 -11.95 1.81
N THR A 42 2.03 -11.67 3.00
CA THR A 42 1.63 -10.51 3.81
C THR A 42 1.98 -9.20 3.09
N ALA A 43 3.21 -9.04 2.61
CA ALA A 43 3.63 -7.84 1.86
C ALA A 43 2.82 -7.65 0.57
N LEU A 44 2.51 -8.74 -0.14
CA LEU A 44 1.65 -8.71 -1.33
C LEU A 44 0.24 -8.20 -1.00
N LEU A 45 -0.37 -8.70 0.09
CA LEU A 45 -1.69 -8.26 0.54
C LEU A 45 -1.70 -6.79 0.95
N GLU A 46 -0.68 -6.33 1.68
CA GLU A 46 -0.54 -4.92 2.08
C GLU A 46 -0.44 -3.98 0.86
N LEU A 47 0.36 -4.35 -0.15
CA LEU A 47 0.45 -3.59 -1.40
C LEU A 47 -0.88 -3.58 -2.15
N ASN A 48 -1.63 -4.68 -2.12
CA ASN A 48 -2.92 -4.79 -2.78
C ASN A 48 -4.01 -3.95 -2.10
N GLU A 49 -4.01 -3.92 -0.76
CA GLU A 49 -4.92 -3.09 0.02
C GLU A 49 -4.67 -1.60 -0.22
N TYR A 50 -3.41 -1.18 -0.26
CA TYR A 50 -3.07 0.23 -0.43
C TYR A 50 -3.24 0.71 -1.88
N ASN A 51 -2.86 -0.12 -2.87
CA ASN A 51 -2.92 0.24 -4.29
C ASN A 51 -3.10 -1.00 -5.18
N GLY A 52 -4.27 -1.62 -5.19
CA GLY A 52 -4.50 -2.87 -5.95
C GLY A 52 -4.21 -2.79 -7.45
N SER A 53 -4.39 -1.63 -8.08
CA SER A 53 -4.09 -1.48 -9.52
C SER A 53 -2.60 -1.40 -9.84
N GLY A 54 -1.80 -0.78 -8.96
CA GLY A 54 -0.39 -0.52 -9.22
C GLY A 54 0.58 -1.36 -8.40
N ARG A 55 0.16 -1.80 -7.21
CA ARG A 55 0.94 -2.56 -6.21
C ARG A 55 2.33 -2.01 -5.94
N TYR A 56 2.47 -0.69 -6.02
CA TYR A 56 3.67 0.05 -5.64
C TYR A 56 3.41 0.81 -4.34
N ALA A 57 4.47 1.01 -3.56
CA ALA A 57 4.43 1.86 -2.38
C ALA A 57 4.06 3.29 -2.79
N VAL A 58 3.02 3.84 -2.17
CA VAL A 58 2.54 5.19 -2.44
C VAL A 58 2.89 6.07 -1.24
N PRO A 59 3.50 7.25 -1.45
CA PRO A 59 3.79 8.18 -0.38
C PRO A 59 2.53 8.56 0.40
N GLU A 60 2.63 8.59 1.72
CA GLU A 60 1.56 9.00 2.63
C GLU A 60 1.95 10.28 3.37
N ILE A 61 0.99 11.16 3.62
CA ILE A 61 1.23 12.38 4.41
C ILE A 61 1.18 12.00 5.89
N TRP A 62 2.31 12.14 6.57
CA TRP A 62 2.48 11.78 7.98
C TRP A 62 2.40 12.99 8.92
N ASN A 63 1.67 12.86 10.02
CA ASN A 63 1.70 13.83 11.11
C ASN A 63 2.74 13.40 12.16
N TRP A 64 3.94 13.96 12.06
CA TRP A 64 5.06 13.68 12.97
C TRP A 64 4.77 13.97 14.44
N LYS A 65 3.85 14.88 14.74
CA LYS A 65 3.53 15.24 16.13
C LYS A 65 2.64 14.19 16.80
N GLU A 66 1.72 13.61 16.03
CA GLU A 66 0.73 12.65 16.51
C GLU A 66 1.10 11.21 16.16
N GLU A 67 2.26 10.99 15.52
CA GLU A 67 2.80 9.69 15.13
C GLU A 67 1.82 8.81 14.35
N ARG A 68 1.05 9.43 13.44
CA ARG A 68 0.09 8.74 12.57
C ARG A 68 -0.09 9.44 11.23
N ARG A 69 -0.80 8.80 10.31
CA ARG A 69 -1.28 9.44 9.07
C ARG A 69 -1.98 10.77 9.38
N ALA A 70 -1.63 11.81 8.64
CA ALA A 70 -2.29 13.09 8.72
C ALA A 70 -3.74 12.96 8.25
N ASN A 71 -4.68 13.48 9.03
CA ASN A 71 -6.08 13.49 8.64
C ASN A 71 -6.36 14.64 7.64
N LEU A 72 -7.50 14.57 6.96
CA LEU A 72 -7.88 15.56 5.95
C LEU A 72 -7.90 17.00 6.50
N LYS A 73 -8.35 17.19 7.74
CA LYS A 73 -8.40 18.50 8.39
C LYS A 73 -7.01 19.08 8.59
N GLU A 74 -6.06 18.27 9.06
CA GLU A 74 -4.65 18.64 9.23
C GLU A 74 -4.02 19.07 7.91
N ILE A 75 -4.27 18.30 6.84
CA ILE A 75 -3.76 18.58 5.49
C ILE A 75 -4.34 19.90 4.95
N ILE A 76 -5.66 20.11 5.04
CA ILE A 76 -6.31 21.35 4.59
C ILE A 76 -5.76 22.56 5.34
N GLN A 77 -5.63 22.45 6.66
CA GLN A 77 -5.07 23.53 7.49
C GLN A 77 -3.62 23.85 7.10
N TYR A 78 -2.81 22.84 6.77
CA TYR A 78 -1.45 23.04 6.30
C TYR A 78 -1.43 23.80 4.97
N ILE A 79 -2.23 23.38 3.98
CA ILE A 79 -2.31 24.03 2.66
C ILE A 79 -2.72 25.51 2.81
N ILE A 80 -3.75 25.81 3.62
CA ILE A 80 -4.19 27.19 3.86
C ILE A 80 -3.06 28.05 4.46
N ARG A 81 -2.27 27.50 5.40
CA ARG A 81 -1.13 28.21 5.99
C ARG A 81 -0.06 28.52 4.94
N GLN A 82 0.30 27.54 4.11
CA GLN A 82 1.29 27.72 3.03
C GLN A 82 0.84 28.78 2.02
N LEU A 83 -0.42 28.74 1.60
CA LEU A 83 -0.98 29.74 0.68
C LEU A 83 -0.94 31.16 1.27
N LYS A 84 -1.27 31.33 2.56
CA LYS A 84 -1.20 32.63 3.25
C LYS A 84 0.24 33.14 3.36
N ALA A 85 1.19 32.27 3.68
CA ALA A 85 2.61 32.62 3.74
C ALA A 85 3.14 33.06 2.37
N HIS A 86 2.80 32.33 1.30
CA HIS A 86 3.19 32.67 -0.06
C HIS A 86 2.64 34.02 -0.52
N LYS A 87 1.38 34.36 -0.19
CA LYS A 87 0.80 35.67 -0.52
C LYS A 87 1.51 36.82 0.18
N ARG A 88 1.98 36.64 1.42
CA ARG A 88 2.72 37.67 2.16
C ARG A 88 4.11 37.94 1.58
N LYS A 89 4.77 36.93 1.01
CA LYS A 89 6.09 37.08 0.35
C LYS A 89 6.03 37.78 -1.02
N ARG A 90 4.84 37.86 -1.63
CA ARG A 90 4.62 38.54 -2.92
C ARG A 90 4.24 40.02 -2.78
N LYS A 91 3.92 40.47 -1.57
CA LYS A 91 3.78 41.90 -1.23
C LYS A 91 5.14 42.42 -0.80
#